data_AF-A0A5S3URM1-F1
#
_entry.id   AF-A0A5S3URM1-F1
#
_cell.length_a   1.000
_cell.length_b   1.000
_cell.length_c   1.000
_cell.angle_alpha   90.00
_cell.angle_beta   90.00
_cell.angle_gamma   90.00
#
_symmetry.space_group_name_H-M   'P 1'
#
loop_
_entity.id
_entity.type
_entity.pdbx_description
1 polymer ?
#
loop_
_entity_poly.entity_id
_entity_poly.type
_entity_poly.pdbx_seq_one_letter_code
_entity_poly.pdbx_strand_id
1 'polypeptide(L)'
;MKSELKLAFQKEMAAAKEQYDNTQYSKSFYHLERAHILGQSFIIPHTQSHWWMLKLGFKRYSAREVIGQIARIFASVIFSRIWVPKGNTGGTNVSPIKPMPIPADLAEYLK
;
A
#
# COMPACT_ATOMS: atom_id res chain seq x y z
N MET A 1 4.91 5.15 -14.88
CA MET A 1 5.77 5.07 -13.67
C MET A 1 7.23 5.09 -14.12
N LYS A 2 8.06 5.99 -13.58
CA LYS A 2 9.51 6.07 -13.89
C LYS A 2 10.20 4.76 -13.49
N SER A 3 11.33 4.43 -14.11
CA SER A 3 12.06 3.16 -13.89
C SER A 3 12.47 2.96 -12.43
N GLU A 4 13.08 3.96 -11.81
CA GLU A 4 13.55 3.91 -10.42
C GLU A 4 12.39 3.72 -9.43
N LEU A 5 11.30 4.48 -9.60
CA LEU A 5 10.09 4.34 -8.79
C LEU A 5 9.47 2.94 -8.93
N LYS A 6 9.45 2.39 -10.14
CA LYS A 6 8.97 1.03 -10.39
C LYS A 6 9.84 -0.01 -9.68
N LEU A 7 11.16 0.15 -9.70
CA LEU A 7 12.10 -0.76 -9.01
C LEU A 7 11.93 -0.66 -7.50
N ALA A 8 11.82 0.54 -6.93
CA ALA A 8 11.56 0.75 -5.51
C ALA A 8 10.25 0.09 -5.07
N PHE A 9 9.17 0.28 -5.85
CA PHE A 9 7.89 -0.37 -5.61
C PHE A 9 8.01 -1.91 -5.64
N GLN A 10 8.69 -2.45 -6.65
CA GLN A 10 8.90 -3.90 -6.77
C GLN A 10 9.73 -4.47 -5.62
N LYS A 11 10.72 -3.73 -5.13
CA LYS A 11 11.54 -4.10 -3.97
C LYS A 11 10.69 -4.22 -2.70
N GLU A 12 9.87 -3.21 -2.40
CA GLU A 12 8.97 -3.25 -1.25
C GLU A 12 7.91 -4.36 -1.40
N MET A 13 7.36 -4.56 -2.60
CA MET A 13 6.43 -5.66 -2.86
C MET A 13 7.08 -7.04 -2.72
N ALA A 14 8.35 -7.20 -3.09
CA ALA A 14 9.09 -8.45 -2.93
C ALA A 14 9.34 -8.74 -1.44
N ALA A 15 9.84 -7.75 -0.69
CA ALA A 15 10.04 -7.86 0.75
C ALA A 15 8.72 -8.15 1.50
N ALA A 16 7.62 -7.50 1.12
CA ALA A 16 6.31 -7.77 1.70
C ALA A 16 5.89 -9.24 1.54
N LYS A 17 6.11 -9.84 0.37
CA LYS A 17 5.77 -11.23 0.08
C LYS A 17 6.68 -12.19 0.84
N GLU A 18 7.98 -11.94 0.85
CA GLU A 18 8.94 -12.73 1.61
C GLU A 18 8.57 -12.76 3.10
N GLN A 19 8.27 -11.61 3.70
CA GLN A 19 7.84 -11.55 5.10
C GLN A 19 6.47 -12.20 5.33
N TYR A 20 5.57 -12.15 4.35
CA TYR A 20 4.28 -12.84 4.40
C TYR A 20 4.47 -14.37 4.45
N ASP A 21 5.32 -14.90 3.57
CA ASP A 21 5.60 -16.34 3.47
C ASP A 21 6.30 -16.85 4.74
N ASN A 22 7.14 -16.01 5.35
CA ASN A 22 7.80 -16.27 6.63
C ASN A 22 6.89 -16.03 7.86
N THR A 23 5.59 -15.78 7.68
CA THR A 23 4.61 -15.46 8.74
C THR A 23 4.91 -14.20 9.57
N GLN A 24 5.83 -13.35 9.11
CA GLN A 24 6.22 -12.10 9.73
C GLN A 24 5.26 -10.97 9.34
N TYR A 25 3.99 -11.10 9.71
CA TYR A 25 2.92 -10.26 9.15
C TYR A 25 3.05 -8.77 9.46
N SER A 26 3.58 -8.38 10.62
CA SER A 26 3.81 -6.96 10.92
C SER A 26 4.88 -6.35 10.00
N LYS A 27 5.96 -7.09 9.72
CA LYS A 27 7.01 -6.66 8.77
C LYS A 27 6.49 -6.64 7.35
N SER A 28 5.69 -7.65 6.97
CA SER A 28 5.01 -7.68 5.68
C SER A 28 4.12 -6.44 5.49
N PHE A 29 3.30 -6.09 6.48
CA PHE A 29 2.44 -4.91 6.41
C PHE A 29 3.24 -3.61 6.29
N TYR A 30 4.34 -3.46 7.04
CA TYR A 30 5.24 -2.32 6.92
C TYR A 30 5.74 -2.11 5.46
N HIS A 31 6.16 -3.19 4.79
CA HIS A 31 6.57 -3.11 3.39
C HIS A 31 5.39 -2.81 2.45
N LEU A 32 4.18 -3.29 2.77
CA LEU A 32 2.98 -2.96 2.00
C LEU A 32 2.60 -1.47 2.14
N GLU A 33 2.73 -0.87 3.32
CA GLU A 33 2.50 0.56 3.53
C GLU A 33 3.43 1.41 2.65
N ARG A 34 4.68 0.98 2.53
CA ARG A 34 5.70 1.65 1.70
C ARG A 34 5.45 1.44 0.22
N ALA A 35 5.14 0.22 -0.19
CA ALA A 35 4.72 -0.07 -1.57
C ALA A 35 3.46 0.74 -1.96
N HIS A 36 2.52 0.90 -1.03
CA HIS A 36 1.33 1.72 -1.24
C HIS A 36 1.70 3.19 -1.49
N ILE A 37 2.59 3.80 -0.69
CA ILE A 37 3.09 5.17 -0.88
C ILE A 37 3.76 5.34 -2.25
N LEU A 38 4.63 4.40 -2.64
CA LEU A 38 5.34 4.43 -3.93
C LEU A 38 4.40 4.24 -5.13
N GLY A 39 3.42 3.36 -4.99
CA GLY A 39 2.43 3.04 -6.02
C GLY A 39 1.26 4.01 -6.08
N GLN A 40 1.17 4.98 -5.16
CA GLN A 40 -0.05 5.70 -4.84
C GLN A 40 -0.68 6.46 -6.02
N SER A 41 0.14 7.01 -6.92
CA SER A 41 -0.32 7.74 -8.11
C SER A 41 -0.62 6.84 -9.31
N PHE A 42 -0.49 5.52 -9.19
CA PHE A 42 -0.67 4.56 -10.28
C PHE A 42 -1.71 3.50 -9.90
N ILE A 43 -2.81 3.44 -10.65
CA ILE A 43 -3.96 2.59 -10.32
C ILE A 43 -3.61 1.12 -10.11
N ILE A 44 -2.73 0.55 -10.94
CA ILE A 44 -2.34 -0.86 -10.85
C ILE A 44 -1.46 -1.11 -9.59
N PRO A 45 -0.30 -0.45 -9.40
CA PRO A 45 0.48 -0.56 -8.16
C PRO A 45 -0.30 -0.30 -6.86
N HIS A 46 -1.15 0.72 -6.87
CA HIS A 46 -1.98 1.08 -5.72
C HIS A 46 -3.00 -0.02 -5.40
N THR A 47 -3.75 -0.50 -6.38
CA THR A 47 -4.71 -1.62 -6.22
C THR A 47 -3.99 -2.91 -5.79
N GLN A 48 -2.80 -3.17 -6.34
CA GLN A 48 -1.98 -4.32 -5.96
C GLN A 48 -1.57 -4.28 -4.48
N SER A 49 -1.24 -3.09 -3.96
CA SER A 49 -0.89 -2.90 -2.56
C SER A 49 -2.08 -3.20 -1.64
N HIS A 50 -3.26 -2.65 -1.96
CA HIS A 50 -4.49 -2.94 -1.22
C HIS A 50 -4.89 -4.40 -1.26
N TRP A 51 -4.72 -5.07 -2.41
CA TRP A 51 -4.98 -6.51 -2.54
C TRP A 51 -4.11 -7.35 -1.60
N TRP A 52 -2.83 -7.01 -1.45
CA TRP A 52 -1.95 -7.71 -0.53
C TRP A 52 -2.23 -7.37 0.94
N MET A 53 -2.58 -6.12 1.25
CA MET A 53 -3.04 -5.75 2.59
C MET A 53 -4.32 -6.52 2.98
N LEU A 54 -5.24 -6.71 2.04
CA LEU A 54 -6.44 -7.54 2.22
C LEU A 54 -6.07 -9.01 2.53
N LYS A 55 -5.15 -9.61 1.77
CA LYS A 55 -4.63 -10.97 2.04
C LYS A 55 -4.07 -11.08 3.46
N LEU A 56 -3.32 -10.07 3.91
CA LEU A 56 -2.76 -10.04 5.25
C LEU A 56 -3.85 -9.87 6.33
N GLY A 57 -4.91 -9.11 6.03
CA GLY A 57 -6.11 -9.02 6.87
C GLY A 57 -6.75 -10.39 7.11
N PHE A 58 -6.90 -11.21 6.07
CA PHE A 58 -7.38 -12.59 6.20
C PHE A 58 -6.43 -13.46 7.04
N LYS A 59 -5.11 -13.39 6.80
CA LYS A 59 -4.12 -14.17 7.56
C LYS A 59 -4.06 -13.80 9.04
N ARG A 60 -4.32 -12.53 9.38
CA ARG A 60 -4.35 -12.03 10.76
C ARG A 60 -5.74 -12.14 11.41
N TYR A 61 -6.73 -12.72 10.73
CA TYR A 61 -8.12 -12.78 11.20
C TYR A 61 -8.69 -11.40 11.57
N SER A 62 -8.27 -10.35 10.85
CA SER A 62 -8.71 -8.97 11.13
C SER A 62 -9.88 -8.60 10.23
N ALA A 63 -11.11 -8.78 10.72
CA ALA A 63 -12.31 -8.39 9.99
C ALA A 63 -12.33 -6.90 9.61
N ARG A 64 -11.81 -6.04 10.50
CA ARG A 64 -11.67 -4.60 10.24
C ARG A 64 -10.78 -4.33 9.02
N GLU A 65 -9.61 -4.98 8.95
CA GLU A 65 -8.70 -4.81 7.83
C GLU A 65 -9.33 -5.35 6.53
N VAL A 66 -9.97 -6.52 6.59
CA VAL A 66 -10.64 -7.14 5.44
C VAL A 66 -11.70 -6.21 4.85
N ILE A 67 -12.65 -5.74 5.66
CA ILE A 67 -13.75 -4.88 5.20
C ILE A 67 -13.20 -3.54 4.68
N GLY A 68 -12.27 -2.92 5.41
CA GLY A 68 -11.71 -1.64 5.01
C GLY A 68 -10.91 -1.71 3.70
N GLN A 69 -10.13 -2.77 3.48
CA GLN A 69 -9.40 -2.93 2.22
C GLN A 69 -10.31 -3.26 1.03
N ILE A 70 -11.39 -4.03 1.23
CA ILE A 70 -12.40 -4.23 0.19
C ILE A 70 -13.00 -2.88 -0.24
N ALA A 71 -13.44 -2.06 0.72
CA ALA A 71 -13.99 -0.74 0.44
C ALA A 71 -12.98 0.16 -0.31
N ARG A 72 -11.70 0.11 0.08
CA ARG A 72 -10.64 0.89 -0.58
C ARG A 72 -10.31 0.42 -1.99
N ILE A 73 -10.37 -0.88 -2.29
CA ILE A 73 -10.19 -1.38 -3.66
C ILE A 73 -11.31 -0.88 -4.56
N PHE A 74 -12.56 -0.92 -4.11
CA PHE A 74 -13.67 -0.35 -4.88
C PHE A 74 -13.51 1.16 -5.07
N ALA A 75 -13.17 1.88 -3.98
CA ALA A 75 -12.93 3.32 -4.05
C ALA A 75 -11.75 3.67 -4.96
N SER A 76 -10.66 2.89 -4.96
CA SER A 76 -9.50 3.17 -5.81
C SER A 76 -9.82 3.00 -7.29
N VAL A 77 -10.64 2.02 -7.66
CA VAL A 77 -11.08 1.85 -9.07
C VAL A 77 -11.92 3.05 -9.53
N ILE A 78 -12.76 3.61 -8.65
CA ILE A 78 -13.69 4.69 -8.97
C ILE A 78 -13.01 6.08 -8.92
N PHE A 79 -12.21 6.35 -7.88
CA PHE A 79 -11.75 7.70 -7.51
C PHE A 79 -10.25 7.97 -7.73
N SER A 80 -9.45 6.97 -8.13
CA SER A 80 -7.98 7.13 -8.29
C SER A 80 -7.55 8.18 -9.30
N ARG A 81 -8.44 8.67 -10.16
CA ARG A 81 -8.14 9.73 -11.15
C ARG A 81 -8.34 11.15 -10.61
N ILE A 82 -8.97 11.33 -9.46
CA ILE A 82 -9.35 12.66 -8.96
C ILE A 82 -8.27 13.19 -8.02
N TRP A 83 -7.96 12.45 -6.97
CA TRP A 83 -7.01 12.89 -5.95
C TRP A 83 -6.60 11.72 -5.06
N VAL A 84 -5.31 11.64 -4.71
CA VAL A 84 -4.78 10.61 -3.81
C VAL A 84 -3.92 11.26 -2.72
N PRO A 85 -4.18 11.03 -1.42
CA PRO A 85 -3.56 11.78 -0.32
C PRO A 85 -2.10 11.39 -0.11
N LYS A 86 -1.15 12.20 -0.60
CA LYS A 86 0.29 11.87 -0.60
C LYS A 86 0.78 11.33 0.75
N GLY A 87 1.54 10.24 0.70
CA GLY A 87 2.19 9.61 1.86
C GLY A 87 1.26 8.76 2.74
N ASN A 88 -0.03 8.65 2.40
CA ASN A 88 -0.95 7.80 3.15
C ASN A 88 -0.49 6.33 3.10
N THR A 89 -0.51 5.64 4.23
CA THR A 89 0.02 4.26 4.31
C THR A 89 -0.99 3.20 3.84
N GLY A 90 -2.26 3.56 3.64
CA GLY A 90 -3.28 2.65 3.10
C GLY A 90 -3.87 1.65 4.10
N GLY A 91 -3.42 1.65 5.36
CA GLY A 91 -3.93 0.80 6.43
C GLY A 91 -5.29 1.24 6.99
N THR A 92 -6.13 0.32 7.49
CA THR A 92 -7.50 0.66 7.97
C THR A 92 -7.53 1.47 9.27
N ASN A 93 -6.39 1.64 9.93
CA ASN A 93 -6.19 2.48 11.10
C ASN A 93 -6.00 3.97 10.78
N VAL A 94 -5.88 4.36 9.51
CA VAL A 94 -5.75 5.76 9.09
C VAL A 94 -6.89 6.18 8.17
N SER A 95 -7.26 7.46 8.20
CA SER A 95 -8.28 8.00 7.29
C SER A 95 -7.82 7.90 5.83
N PRO A 96 -8.67 7.45 4.89
CA PRO A 96 -8.31 7.26 3.48
C PRO A 96 -8.05 8.56 2.71
N ILE A 97 -8.37 9.72 3.29
CA ILE A 97 -8.15 11.06 2.69
C ILE A 97 -7.08 11.86 3.45
N LYS A 98 -6.43 11.27 4.45
CA LYS A 98 -5.44 11.97 5.28
C LYS A 98 -4.08 11.99 4.57
N PRO A 99 -3.52 13.16 4.22
CA PRO A 99 -2.13 13.26 3.81
C PRO A 99 -1.21 12.94 4.98
N MET A 100 -0.07 12.32 4.71
CA MET A 100 0.90 11.92 5.73
C MET A 100 2.33 12.22 5.25
N PRO A 101 3.29 12.41 6.18
CA PRO A 101 4.69 12.58 5.81
C PRO A 101 5.19 11.37 4.99
N ILE A 102 5.90 11.65 3.90
CA ILE A 102 6.58 10.62 3.11
C ILE A 102 7.88 10.24 3.84
N PRO A 103 8.15 8.95 4.07
CA PRO A 103 9.44 8.50 4.60
C PRO A 103 10.61 9.05 3.76
N ALA A 104 11.66 9.53 4.43
CA ALA A 104 12.75 10.25 3.76
C ALA A 104 13.44 9.42 2.65
N ASP A 105 13.56 8.12 2.89
CA ASP A 105 14.12 7.14 1.95
C ASP A 105 13.19 6.85 0.75
N LEU A 106 11.89 7.15 0.83
CA LEU A 106 10.97 7.03 -0.31
C LEU A 106 10.87 8.33 -1.12
N ALA A 107 11.17 9.47 -0.50
CA ALA A 107 11.03 10.79 -1.10
C ALA A 107 11.91 10.97 -2.35
N GLU A 108 13.05 10.27 -2.44
CA GLU A 108 13.93 10.31 -3.60
C GLU A 108 13.26 9.80 -4.88
N TYR A 109 12.35 8.83 -4.79
CA TYR A 109 11.67 8.21 -5.93
C TYR A 109 10.39 8.96 -6.38
N LEU A 110 9.89 9.87 -5.55
CA LEU A 110 8.59 10.55 -5.72
C LEU A 110 8.72 11.98 -6.27
N LYS A 111 9.90 12.34 -6.80
CA LYS A 111 10.20 13.61 -7.45
C LYS A 111 9.66 13.70 -8.88
#